data_AF-A0A9P4I2A1-F1
#
_entry.id   AF-A0A9P4I2A1-F1
#
_cell.length_a   1.000
_cell.length_b   1.000
_cell.length_c   1.000
_cell.angle_alpha   90.00
_cell.angle_beta   90.00
_cell.angle_gamma   90.00
#
_symmetry.space_group_name_H-M   'P 1'
#
loop_
_entity.id
_entity.type
_entity.pdbx_description
1 polymer ?
#
loop_
_entity_poly.entity_id
_entity_poly.type
_entity_poly.pdbx_seq_one_letter_code
_entity_poly.pdbx_strand_id
1 'polypeptide(L)'
;MPKELRAASYMQRAAPVVLPSDYTPSSRSSSAWTAEEDDILMNARAAGLNWKPIASRHFPNKTDNACRKRHERLMAQRNAEDWDGPKLELLAKEYMNVRREMWTLLANRVGGEKWQLIEAKCMEKGLKNLQAVHRSAQRRERGMDGDESRIGFSDAEHDIIDDDPPQMSLQQFHQMQQQYHQNQLQQQRHRPQGGRLSIQAMLSPSPSA
;
A
#
# COMPACT_ATOMS: atom_id res chain seq x y z
N MET A 1 78.88 -4.95 -5.62
CA MET A 1 79.69 -3.73 -5.42
C MET A 1 78.73 -2.56 -5.20
N PRO A 2 78.78 -1.92 -4.03
CA PRO A 2 77.76 -0.96 -3.57
C PRO A 2 77.97 0.42 -4.19
N LYS A 3 76.89 1.21 -4.29
CA LYS A 3 76.99 2.66 -4.45
C LYS A 3 76.38 3.32 -3.22
N GLU A 4 77.29 3.69 -2.32
CA GLU A 4 77.06 4.60 -1.20
C GLU A 4 76.95 6.05 -1.69
N LEU A 5 76.40 6.88 -0.81
CA LEU A 5 76.41 8.35 -0.76
C LEU A 5 75.34 9.11 -1.57
N ARG A 6 74.39 9.74 -0.86
CA ARG A 6 74.59 11.13 -0.35
C ARG A 6 73.46 11.54 0.60
N ALA A 7 73.83 12.00 1.80
CA ALA A 7 72.95 12.79 2.67
C ALA A 7 73.39 14.26 2.64
N ALA A 8 72.42 15.17 2.47
CA ALA A 8 72.43 16.61 2.81
C ALA A 8 71.08 17.18 2.33
N SER A 9 70.40 18.13 2.95
CA SER A 9 70.33 18.74 4.28
C SER A 9 69.14 19.71 4.18
N TYR A 10 68.31 19.74 5.23
CA TYR A 10 67.49 20.87 5.71
C TYR A 10 66.71 21.76 4.71
N MET A 11 65.37 21.68 4.80
CA MET A 11 64.50 22.86 4.71
C MET A 11 63.45 22.79 5.84
N GLN A 12 63.37 23.88 6.60
CA GLN A 12 62.52 24.12 7.77
C GLN A 12 61.06 23.67 7.65
N ARG A 13 60.55 23.09 8.73
CA ARG A 13 59.13 22.72 8.92
C ARG A 13 58.38 23.94 9.48
N ALA A 14 57.48 24.55 8.71
CA ALA A 14 56.60 25.62 9.17
C ALA A 14 55.38 25.04 9.94
N ALA A 15 55.00 25.67 11.05
CA ALA A 15 53.89 25.27 11.91
C ALA A 15 52.51 25.59 11.30
N PRO A 16 51.45 24.82 11.60
CA PRO A 16 50.12 25.05 11.03
C PRO A 16 49.39 26.20 11.73
N VAL A 17 48.91 27.16 10.94
CA VAL A 17 48.03 28.25 11.36
C VAL A 17 46.64 27.67 11.68
N VAL A 18 46.20 27.75 12.93
CA VAL A 18 44.83 27.41 13.34
C VAL A 18 43.97 28.66 13.18
N LEU A 19 43.07 28.67 12.20
CA LEU A 19 42.04 29.70 12.06
C LEU A 19 40.82 29.31 12.93
N PRO A 20 40.22 30.25 13.70
CA PRO A 20 39.01 29.97 14.44
C PRO A 20 37.81 29.95 13.47
N SER A 21 37.13 28.81 13.39
CA SER A 21 35.90 28.65 12.61
C SER A 21 34.71 28.98 13.49
N ASP A 22 34.20 30.20 13.37
CA ASP A 22 32.84 30.54 13.82
C ASP A 22 31.84 29.87 12.87
N TYR A 23 31.57 28.58 13.11
CA TYR A 23 30.51 27.86 12.42
C TYR A 23 29.24 27.87 13.27
N THR A 24 28.37 28.85 13.03
CA THR A 24 26.95 28.67 13.31
C THR A 24 26.45 27.44 12.56
N PRO A 25 25.75 26.48 13.18
CA PRO A 25 25.27 25.27 12.49
C PRO A 25 24.11 25.62 11.56
N SER A 26 24.42 26.19 10.40
CA SER A 26 23.46 26.42 9.33
C SER A 26 23.15 25.07 8.66
N SER A 27 21.97 24.53 8.99
CA SER A 27 21.02 23.90 8.06
C SER A 27 21.59 22.90 7.03
N ARG A 28 22.50 22.00 7.43
CA ARG A 28 22.89 20.84 6.59
C ARG A 28 22.11 19.57 6.88
N SER A 29 21.13 19.60 7.78
CA SER A 29 20.36 18.42 8.21
C SER A 29 19.04 18.18 7.47
N SER A 30 18.60 19.07 6.56
CA SER A 30 17.25 18.97 5.96
C SER A 30 17.02 17.69 5.13
N SER A 31 18.10 17.04 4.66
CA SER A 31 18.03 15.84 3.82
C SER A 31 17.90 14.53 4.63
N ALA A 32 18.40 14.49 5.86
CA ALA A 32 18.34 13.29 6.69
C ALA A 32 16.96 13.18 7.36
N TRP A 33 16.35 12.00 7.31
CA TRP A 33 15.12 11.68 8.04
C TRP A 33 15.49 11.07 9.39
N THR A 34 14.89 11.57 10.46
CA THR A 34 15.03 10.98 11.80
C THR A 34 13.90 9.98 12.08
N ALA A 35 14.08 9.12 13.09
CA ALA A 35 13.03 8.19 13.51
C ALA A 35 11.76 8.91 14.00
N GLU A 36 11.93 10.03 14.72
CA GLU A 36 10.80 10.87 15.14
C GLU A 36 10.06 11.48 13.94
N GLU A 37 10.79 11.94 12.92
CA GLU A 37 10.17 12.43 11.69
C GLU A 37 9.41 11.32 10.95
N ASP A 38 9.93 10.09 10.96
CA ASP A 38 9.25 8.93 10.38
C ASP A 38 7.96 8.61 11.14
N ASP A 39 7.98 8.60 12.47
CA ASP A 39 6.80 8.35 13.30
C ASP A 39 5.70 9.39 13.05
N ILE A 40 6.07 10.67 12.98
CA ILE A 40 5.14 11.76 12.67
C ILE A 40 4.53 11.57 11.27
N LEU A 41 5.36 11.24 10.27
CA LEU A 41 4.92 11.03 8.89
C LEU A 41 3.94 9.85 8.79
N MET A 42 4.24 8.75 9.48
CA MET A 42 3.43 7.54 9.52
C MET A 42 2.08 7.79 10.21
N ASN A 43 2.08 8.45 11.37
CA ASN A 43 0.87 8.78 12.12
C ASN A 43 -0.02 9.77 11.36
N ALA A 44 0.58 10.81 10.76
CA ALA A 44 -0.17 11.79 9.99
C ALA A 44 -0.82 11.16 8.74
N ARG A 45 -0.14 10.20 8.10
CA ARG A 45 -0.73 9.48 6.97
C ARG A 45 -1.80 8.47 7.41
N ALA A 46 -1.62 7.78 8.54
CA ALA A 46 -2.64 6.93 9.14
C ALA A 46 -3.91 7.70 9.53
N ALA A 47 -3.78 8.97 9.92
CA ALA A 47 -4.90 9.89 10.15
C ALA A 47 -5.60 10.39 8.87
N GLY A 48 -5.17 9.92 7.68
CA GLY A 48 -5.79 10.24 6.40
C GLY A 48 -5.36 11.57 5.77
N LEU A 49 -4.35 12.26 6.33
CA LEU A 49 -3.89 13.54 5.79
C LEU A 49 -3.20 13.38 4.43
N ASN A 50 -3.39 14.36 3.54
CA ASN A 50 -2.70 14.43 2.25
C ASN A 50 -1.27 14.98 2.40
N TRP A 51 -0.39 14.70 1.43
CA TRP A 51 1.05 15.04 1.50
C TRP A 51 1.34 16.52 1.71
N LYS A 52 0.61 17.41 1.04
CA LYS A 52 0.78 18.88 1.19
C LYS A 52 0.52 19.35 2.63
N PRO A 53 -0.64 19.05 3.26
CA PRO A 53 -0.86 19.30 4.67
C PRO A 53 0.24 18.72 5.58
N ILE A 54 0.65 17.47 5.35
CA ILE A 54 1.68 16.80 6.16
C ILE A 54 3.00 17.58 6.11
N ALA A 55 3.50 17.89 4.91
CA ALA A 55 4.74 18.64 4.74
C ALA A 55 4.66 20.02 5.40
N SER A 56 3.61 20.78 5.13
CA SER A 56 3.45 22.14 5.66
C SER A 56 3.33 22.21 7.19
N ARG A 57 2.71 21.21 7.83
CA ARG A 57 2.45 21.21 9.28
C ARG A 57 3.59 20.63 10.10
N HIS A 58 4.26 19.62 9.58
CA HIS A 58 5.21 18.82 10.35
C HIS A 58 6.65 18.93 9.84
N PHE A 59 6.86 19.26 8.57
CA PHE A 59 8.18 19.22 7.93
C PHE A 59 8.45 20.50 7.13
N PRO A 60 8.63 21.66 7.78
CA PRO A 60 8.78 22.96 7.08
C PRO A 60 9.97 23.00 6.12
N ASN A 61 10.96 22.13 6.31
CA ASN A 61 12.16 22.02 5.48
C ASN A 61 12.11 20.87 4.45
N LYS A 62 10.99 20.14 4.34
CA LYS A 62 10.84 19.01 3.41
C LYS A 62 9.61 19.23 2.51
N THR A 63 9.72 18.80 1.26
CA THR A 63 8.60 18.92 0.30
C THR A 63 7.57 17.81 0.50
N ASP A 64 6.36 18.03 -0.01
CA ASP A 64 5.30 17.01 -0.07
C ASP A 64 5.75 15.74 -0.80
N ASN A 65 6.50 15.90 -1.90
CA ASN A 65 7.10 14.78 -2.62
C ASN A 65 8.14 14.02 -1.78
N ALA A 66 8.93 14.72 -0.95
CA ALA A 66 9.89 14.08 -0.04
C ALA A 66 9.17 13.22 1.01
N CYS A 67 8.06 13.73 1.57
CA CYS A 67 7.21 12.99 2.51
C CYS A 67 6.62 11.73 1.86
N ARG A 68 6.08 11.85 0.65
CA ARG A 68 5.55 10.70 -0.10
C ARG A 68 6.62 9.63 -0.32
N LYS A 69 7.77 10.01 -0.87
CA LYS A 69 8.88 9.08 -1.13
C LYS A 69 9.41 8.42 0.14
N ARG A 70 9.48 9.15 1.26
CA ARG A 70 9.89 8.56 2.54
C ARG A 70 8.88 7.54 3.03
N HIS A 71 7.59 7.88 2.99
CA HIS A 71 6.52 6.96 3.39
C HIS A 71 6.50 5.69 2.52
N GLU A 72 6.64 5.82 1.19
CA GLU A 72 6.77 4.67 0.28
C GLU A 72 7.91 3.73 0.70
N ARG A 73 9.08 4.29 1.07
CA ARG A 73 10.23 3.50 1.55
C ARG A 73 9.94 2.81 2.89
N LEU A 74 9.32 3.52 3.84
CA LEU A 74 8.96 2.95 5.14
C LEU A 74 7.93 1.82 4.99
N MET A 75 6.94 2.00 4.10
CA MET A 75 5.97 0.95 3.78
C MET A 75 6.64 -0.25 3.12
N ALA A 76 7.53 -0.03 2.14
CA ALA A 76 8.24 -1.11 1.49
C ALA A 76 9.12 -1.89 2.48
N GLN A 77 9.78 -1.20 3.42
CA GLN A 77 10.56 -1.82 4.47
C GLN A 77 9.67 -2.64 5.42
N ARG A 78 8.56 -2.05 5.90
CA ARG A 78 7.62 -2.77 6.78
C ARG A 78 7.05 -4.01 6.10
N ASN A 79 6.65 -3.89 4.83
CA ASN A 79 6.15 -5.03 4.06
C ASN A 79 7.23 -6.12 3.87
N ALA A 80 8.50 -5.75 3.83
CA ALA A 80 9.61 -6.70 3.79
C ALA A 80 9.83 -7.36 5.16
N GLU A 81 9.69 -6.62 6.26
CA GLU A 81 9.71 -7.15 7.64
C GLU A 81 8.51 -8.07 7.91
N ASP A 82 7.34 -7.79 7.33
CA ASP A 82 6.14 -8.61 7.46
C ASP A 82 6.33 -10.03 6.89
N TRP A 83 7.26 -10.19 5.94
CA TRP A 83 7.73 -11.46 5.37
C TRP A 83 9.18 -11.75 5.77
N ASP A 84 9.45 -11.68 7.07
CA ASP A 84 10.73 -12.08 7.65
C ASP A 84 11.16 -13.52 7.28
N GLY A 85 12.42 -13.84 7.57
CA GLY A 85 13.02 -15.15 7.29
C GLY A 85 12.18 -16.32 7.81
N PRO A 86 11.77 -16.36 9.09
CA PRO A 86 10.95 -17.44 9.65
C PRO A 86 9.59 -17.60 8.96
N LYS A 87 8.87 -16.50 8.68
CA LYS A 87 7.59 -16.58 7.96
C LYS A 87 7.77 -17.06 6.53
N LEU A 88 8.82 -16.60 5.86
CA LEU A 88 9.16 -17.05 4.51
C LEU A 88 9.57 -18.54 4.50
N GLU A 89 10.28 -19.01 5.51
CA GLU A 89 10.64 -20.42 5.68
C GLU A 89 9.39 -21.29 5.87
N LEU A 90 8.46 -20.86 6.73
CA LEU A 90 7.18 -21.54 6.91
C LEU A 90 6.38 -21.58 5.60
N LEU A 91 6.30 -20.46 4.89
CA LEU A 91 5.64 -20.41 3.58
C LEU A 91 6.29 -21.38 2.58
N ALA A 92 7.62 -21.40 2.50
CA ALA A 92 8.35 -22.29 1.60
C ALA A 92 8.12 -23.76 1.95
N LYS A 93 8.13 -24.11 3.24
CA LYS A 93 7.84 -25.46 3.72
C LYS A 93 6.44 -25.91 3.32
N GLU A 94 5.42 -25.12 3.65
CA GLU A 94 4.04 -25.48 3.33
C GLU A 94 3.77 -25.48 1.83
N TYR A 95 4.38 -24.55 1.08
CA TYR A 95 4.37 -24.59 -0.38
C TYR A 95 4.87 -25.94 -0.89
N MET A 96 6.04 -26.39 -0.44
CA MET A 96 6.63 -27.65 -0.90
C MET A 96 5.78 -28.88 -0.53
N ASN A 97 5.10 -28.86 0.62
CA ASN A 97 4.18 -29.93 1.04
C ASN A 97 3.00 -30.09 0.08
N VAL A 98 2.39 -28.98 -0.38
CA VAL A 98 1.19 -29.02 -1.23
C VAL A 98 1.48 -28.80 -2.72
N ARG A 99 2.73 -28.48 -3.08
CA ARG A 99 3.17 -28.10 -4.43
C ARG A 99 2.64 -29.05 -5.50
N ARG A 100 2.89 -30.34 -5.33
CA ARG A 100 2.50 -31.36 -6.31
C ARG A 100 0.99 -31.39 -6.52
N GLU A 101 0.22 -31.41 -5.44
CA GLU A 101 -1.23 -31.57 -5.51
C GLU A 101 -1.89 -30.35 -6.18
N MET A 102 -1.50 -29.15 -5.76
CA MET A 102 -2.00 -27.89 -6.31
C MET A 102 -1.75 -27.79 -7.82
N TRP A 103 -0.53 -28.10 -8.27
CA TRP A 103 -0.20 -28.00 -9.69
C TRP A 103 -0.71 -29.16 -10.52
N THR A 104 -0.85 -30.37 -9.94
CA THR A 104 -1.46 -31.52 -10.63
C THR A 104 -2.93 -31.24 -10.93
N LEU A 105 -3.66 -30.62 -10.00
CA LEU A 105 -5.04 -30.20 -10.22
C LEU A 105 -5.16 -29.29 -11.44
N LEU A 106 -4.28 -28.28 -11.54
CA LEU A 106 -4.29 -27.33 -12.65
C LEU A 106 -3.89 -28.00 -13.96
N ALA A 107 -2.86 -28.85 -13.94
CA ALA A 107 -2.39 -29.60 -15.09
C ALA A 107 -3.46 -30.51 -15.70
N ASN A 108 -4.22 -31.22 -14.87
CA ASN A 108 -5.34 -32.05 -15.33
C ASN A 108 -6.44 -31.23 -16.02
N ARG A 109 -6.65 -29.97 -15.61
CA ARG A 109 -7.67 -29.09 -16.23
C ARG A 109 -7.22 -28.46 -17.55
N VAL A 110 -5.92 -28.24 -17.75
CA VAL A 110 -5.36 -27.51 -18.90
C VAL A 110 -4.91 -28.44 -20.03
N GLY A 111 -5.15 -29.76 -19.91
CA GLY A 111 -4.87 -30.72 -20.98
C GLY A 111 -4.00 -31.92 -20.59
N GLY A 112 -3.81 -32.18 -19.28
CA GLY A 112 -3.06 -33.36 -18.82
C GLY A 112 -1.54 -33.23 -18.94
N GLU A 113 -1.03 -32.00 -18.97
CA GLU A 113 0.40 -31.71 -19.05
C GLU A 113 1.14 -32.09 -17.75
N LYS A 114 2.48 -32.08 -17.78
CA LYS A 114 3.28 -32.28 -16.55
C LYS A 114 3.10 -31.09 -15.61
N TRP A 115 2.79 -31.33 -14.33
CA TRP A 115 2.56 -30.27 -13.33
C TRP A 115 3.75 -29.30 -13.19
N GLN A 116 4.99 -29.78 -13.36
CA GLN A 116 6.17 -28.92 -13.34
C GLN A 116 6.19 -27.90 -14.48
N LEU A 117 5.69 -28.28 -15.67
CA LEU A 117 5.63 -27.38 -16.82
C LEU A 117 4.59 -26.29 -16.59
N ILE A 118 3.46 -26.65 -16.01
CA ILE A 118 2.38 -25.70 -15.67
C ILE A 118 2.85 -24.69 -14.62
N GLU A 119 3.49 -25.16 -13.55
CA GLU A 119 4.10 -24.28 -12.54
C GLU A 119 5.11 -23.32 -13.18
N ALA A 120 6.04 -23.84 -13.99
CA ALA A 120 7.05 -23.03 -14.66
C ALA A 120 6.40 -21.97 -15.57
N LYS A 121 5.36 -22.33 -16.33
CA LYS A 121 4.65 -21.38 -17.19
C LYS A 121 3.88 -20.33 -16.40
N CYS A 122 3.24 -20.71 -15.29
CA CYS A 122 2.57 -19.76 -14.41
C CYS A 122 3.55 -18.75 -13.81
N MET A 123 4.73 -19.19 -13.38
CA MET A 123 5.78 -18.31 -12.85
C MET A 123 6.41 -17.44 -13.94
N GLU A 124 6.67 -17.99 -15.14
CA GLU A 124 7.24 -17.27 -16.29
C GLU A 124 6.31 -16.15 -16.77
N LYS A 125 5.01 -16.43 -16.89
CA LYS A 125 4.03 -15.41 -17.31
C LYS A 125 3.69 -14.44 -16.20
N GLY A 126 3.68 -14.91 -14.95
CA GLY A 126 3.30 -14.12 -13.79
C GLY A 126 1.80 -13.87 -13.70
N LEU A 127 1.32 -13.67 -12.46
CA LEU A 127 -0.11 -13.58 -12.16
C LEU A 127 -0.81 -12.42 -12.90
N LYS A 128 -0.19 -11.24 -12.99
CA LYS A 128 -0.78 -10.06 -13.65
C LYS A 128 -1.12 -10.32 -15.12
N ASN A 129 -0.22 -10.97 -15.86
CA ASN A 129 -0.45 -11.30 -17.26
C ASN A 129 -1.52 -12.38 -17.41
N LEU A 130 -1.51 -13.42 -16.57
CA LEU A 130 -2.54 -14.47 -16.60
C LEU A 130 -3.93 -13.90 -16.33
N GLN A 131 -4.06 -12.98 -15.38
CA GLN A 131 -5.32 -12.27 -15.11
C GLN A 131 -5.76 -11.41 -16.29
N ALA A 132 -4.83 -10.70 -16.95
CA ALA A 132 -5.15 -9.90 -18.13
C ALA A 132 -5.66 -10.77 -19.29
N VAL A 133 -5.01 -11.91 -19.56
CA VAL A 133 -5.43 -12.88 -20.57
C VAL A 133 -6.79 -13.50 -20.25
N HIS A 134 -7.05 -13.82 -18.97
CA HIS A 134 -8.35 -14.33 -18.55
C HIS A 134 -9.47 -13.30 -18.77
N ARG A 135 -9.27 -12.04 -18.38
CA ARG A 135 -10.24 -10.96 -18.59
C ARG A 135 -10.52 -10.72 -20.08
N SER A 136 -9.50 -10.73 -20.94
CA SER A 136 -9.71 -10.57 -22.39
C SER A 136 -10.46 -11.76 -22.99
N ALA A 137 -10.18 -12.99 -22.55
CA ALA A 137 -10.92 -14.17 -22.98
C ALA A 137 -12.41 -14.10 -22.58
N GLN A 138 -12.72 -13.65 -21.36
CA GLN A 138 -14.11 -13.47 -20.90
C GLN A 138 -14.88 -12.42 -21.69
N ARG A 139 -14.23 -11.29 -22.05
CA ARG A 139 -14.89 -10.27 -22.90
C ARG A 139 -15.24 -10.81 -24.28
N ARG A 140 -14.33 -11.56 -24.89
CA ARG A 140 -14.53 -12.21 -26.19
C ARG A 140 -15.65 -13.26 -26.13
N GLU A 141 -15.74 -14.03 -25.05
CA GLU A 141 -16.82 -15.01 -24.85
C GLU A 141 -18.21 -14.35 -24.73
N ARG A 142 -18.28 -13.13 -24.16
CA ARG A 142 -19.52 -12.35 -24.04
C ARG A 142 -19.95 -11.64 -25.32
N GLY A 143 -19.24 -11.84 -26.45
CA GLY A 143 -19.55 -11.19 -27.72
C GLY A 143 -19.37 -9.67 -27.70
N MET A 144 -18.57 -9.16 -26.76
CA MET A 144 -18.30 -7.72 -26.58
C MET A 144 -17.09 -7.23 -27.38
N ASP A 145 -16.76 -7.88 -28.51
CA ASP A 145 -15.72 -7.41 -29.44
C ASP A 145 -16.27 -6.24 -30.28
N GLY A 146 -16.45 -5.10 -29.62
CA GLY A 146 -16.59 -3.81 -30.29
C GLY A 146 -15.22 -3.28 -30.66
N ASP A 147 -14.80 -3.55 -31.91
CA ASP A 147 -13.80 -2.81 -32.70
C ASP A 147 -12.66 -2.12 -31.92
N GLU A 148 -11.60 -2.87 -31.58
CA GLU A 148 -10.39 -2.30 -30.99
C GLU A 148 -9.22 -2.30 -31.98
N SER A 149 -9.40 -1.55 -33.07
CA SER A 149 -8.28 -0.87 -33.73
C SER A 149 -8.19 0.58 -33.24
N ARG A 150 -7.94 0.81 -31.95
CA ARG A 150 -7.56 2.16 -31.47
C ARG A 150 -6.79 2.17 -30.13
N ILE A 151 -5.46 2.10 -30.26
CA ILE A 151 -4.46 2.87 -29.49
C ILE A 151 -4.28 2.54 -27.99
N GLY A 152 -3.03 2.30 -27.56
CA GLY A 152 -2.61 2.75 -26.23
C GLY A 152 -1.48 2.00 -25.54
N PHE A 153 -0.25 2.10 -26.05
CA PHE A 153 0.92 2.05 -25.17
C PHE A 153 0.92 3.33 -24.31
N SER A 154 0.59 3.24 -23.02
CA SER A 154 0.81 4.24 -21.96
C SER A 154 0.40 3.58 -20.64
N ASP A 155 1.33 3.08 -19.83
CA ASP A 155 1.98 3.80 -18.73
C ASP A 155 1.03 4.37 -17.66
N ALA A 156 1.35 4.00 -16.42
CA ALA A 156 0.99 4.60 -15.13
C ALA A 156 -0.47 4.62 -14.64
N GLU A 157 -0.66 3.89 -13.53
CA GLU A 157 -1.50 4.26 -12.38
C GLU A 157 -3.02 4.36 -12.55
N HIS A 158 -3.75 3.30 -12.19
CA HIS A 158 -4.73 3.35 -11.10
C HIS A 158 -5.14 1.92 -10.73
N ASP A 159 -4.84 1.50 -9.51
CA ASP A 159 -5.43 0.32 -8.90
C ASP A 159 -6.95 0.53 -8.77
N ILE A 160 -7.73 -0.23 -9.53
CA ILE A 160 -9.08 -0.62 -9.11
C ILE A 160 -9.04 -2.14 -9.02
N ILE A 161 -8.92 -2.62 -7.79
CA ILE A 161 -9.30 -3.98 -7.42
C ILE A 161 -10.82 -4.02 -7.60
N ASP A 162 -11.28 -4.39 -8.81
CA ASP A 162 -12.66 -4.76 -9.03
C ASP A 162 -12.87 -6.13 -8.35
N ASP A 163 -13.11 -6.09 -7.04
CA ASP A 163 -13.97 -7.05 -6.38
C ASP A 163 -15.36 -6.78 -6.99
N ASP A 164 -15.72 -7.50 -8.04
CA ASP A 164 -17.03 -7.37 -8.71
C ASP A 164 -18.04 -8.08 -7.80
N PRO A 165 -18.84 -7.38 -6.96
CA PRO A 165 -19.89 -8.03 -6.22
C PRO A 165 -20.89 -8.62 -7.23
N PRO A 166 -21.54 -9.75 -6.92
CA PRO A 166 -22.49 -10.36 -7.85
C PRO A 166 -23.53 -9.31 -8.26
N GLN A 167 -23.50 -8.91 -9.54
CA GLN A 167 -24.39 -7.87 -10.05
C GLN A 167 -25.83 -8.38 -9.92
N MET A 168 -26.49 -7.94 -8.86
CA MET A 168 -27.93 -8.12 -8.69
C MET A 168 -28.59 -7.40 -9.86
N SER A 169 -29.42 -8.13 -10.63
CA SER A 169 -30.10 -7.53 -11.77
C SER A 169 -30.89 -6.29 -11.34
N LEU A 170 -31.01 -5.28 -12.22
CA LEU A 170 -31.84 -4.09 -11.99
C LEU A 170 -33.26 -4.45 -11.51
N GLN A 171 -33.76 -5.59 -11.98
CA GLN A 171 -35.04 -6.16 -11.57
C GLN A 171 -35.04 -6.65 -10.12
N GLN A 172 -33.99 -7.36 -9.68
CA GLN A 172 -33.83 -7.77 -8.28
C GLN A 172 -33.62 -6.58 -7.34
N PHE A 173 -32.87 -5.55 -7.76
CA PHE A 173 -32.71 -4.33 -6.98
C PHE A 173 -34.05 -3.62 -6.78
N HIS A 174 -34.87 -3.52 -7.83
CA HIS A 174 -36.23 -2.97 -7.73
C HIS A 174 -37.12 -3.79 -6.82
N GLN A 175 -37.05 -5.13 -6.88
CA GLN A 175 -37.82 -6.00 -5.99
C GLN A 175 -37.43 -5.82 -4.52
N MET A 176 -36.13 -5.77 -4.23
CA MET A 176 -35.63 -5.55 -2.89
C MET A 176 -36.04 -4.19 -2.32
N GLN A 177 -35.95 -3.12 -3.13
CA GLN A 177 -36.43 -1.78 -2.75
C GLN A 177 -37.92 -1.77 -2.44
N GLN A 178 -38.75 -2.41 -3.28
CA GLN A 178 -40.18 -2.51 -3.06
C GLN A 178 -40.50 -3.29 -1.78
N GLN A 179 -39.80 -4.40 -1.55
CA GLN A 179 -39.99 -5.24 -0.38
C GLN A 179 -39.58 -4.50 0.90
N TYR A 180 -38.47 -3.77 0.89
CA TYR A 180 -38.03 -2.93 2.01
C TYR A 180 -39.04 -1.82 2.33
N HIS A 181 -39.57 -1.15 1.30
CA HIS A 181 -40.59 -0.12 1.46
C HIS A 181 -41.89 -0.70 2.04
N GLN A 182 -42.33 -1.86 1.56
CA GLN A 182 -43.51 -2.56 2.06
C GLN A 182 -43.33 -2.99 3.53
N ASN A 183 -42.13 -3.43 3.90
CA ASN A 183 -41.79 -3.82 5.28
C ASN A 183 -41.79 -2.60 6.23
N GLN A 184 -41.31 -1.44 5.76
CA GLN A 184 -41.39 -0.20 6.55
C GLN A 184 -42.83 0.26 6.78
N LEU A 185 -43.71 0.12 5.79
CA LEU A 185 -45.13 0.45 5.92
C LEU A 185 -45.85 -0.49 6.90
N GLN A 186 -45.51 -1.78 6.92
CA GLN A 186 -46.05 -2.72 7.90
C GLN A 186 -45.56 -2.42 9.33
N GLN A 187 -44.29 -2.04 9.51
CA GLN A 187 -43.76 -1.65 10.82
C GLN A 187 -44.43 -0.39 11.37
N GLN A 188 -44.80 0.57 10.51
CA GLN A 188 -45.56 1.76 10.92
C GLN A 188 -47.01 1.45 11.31
N ARG A 189 -47.62 0.42 10.72
CA ARG A 189 -48.99 -0.04 11.07
C ARG A 189 -49.07 -0.77 12.42
N HIS A 190 -47.94 -1.25 12.94
CA HIS A 190 -47.88 -1.97 14.23
C HIS A 190 -47.24 -1.16 15.37
N ARG A 191 -46.98 0.14 15.21
CA ARG A 191 -46.44 0.97 16.31
C ARG A 191 -47.56 1.37 17.28
N PRO A 192 -47.58 0.91 18.53
CA PRO A 192 -48.55 1.39 19.51
C PRO A 192 -48.20 2.84 19.89
N GLN A 193 -49.23 3.67 19.99
CA GLN A 193 -49.14 5.04 20.51
C GLN A 193 -48.64 5.02 21.96
N GLY A 194 -47.38 5.38 22.19
CA GLY A 194 -46.86 5.50 23.55
C GLY A 194 -45.43 6.03 23.60
N GLY A 195 -45.28 7.29 24.03
CA GLY A 195 -44.06 7.80 24.65
C GLY A 195 -43.01 8.42 23.74
N ARG A 196 -43.19 9.71 23.38
CA ARG A 196 -42.03 10.57 23.08
C ARG A 196 -41.54 11.17 24.41
N LEU A 197 -40.38 10.71 24.89
CA LEU A 197 -39.61 11.44 25.90
C LEU A 197 -38.74 12.49 25.19
N SER A 198 -38.95 13.77 25.53
CA SER A 198 -38.18 14.91 25.03
C SER A 198 -36.92 15.12 25.89
N ILE A 199 -35.80 15.42 25.25
CA ILE A 199 -34.43 15.44 25.79
C ILE A 199 -34.15 16.70 26.64
N GLN A 200 -35.19 17.38 27.14
CA GLN A 200 -35.08 18.74 27.68
C GLN A 200 -35.20 18.84 29.21
N ALA A 201 -34.89 17.76 29.95
CA ALA A 201 -35.01 17.72 31.42
C ALA A 201 -33.75 17.26 32.17
N MET A 202 -32.56 17.43 31.58
CA MET A 202 -31.29 17.00 32.22
C MET A 202 -30.50 18.16 32.84
N LEU A 203 -31.09 19.35 32.99
CA LEU A 203 -30.47 20.52 33.64
C LEU A 203 -31.21 20.87 34.93
N SER A 204 -30.77 20.29 36.04
CA SER A 204 -30.88 20.90 37.38
C SER A 204 -30.05 20.12 38.40
N PRO A 205 -29.06 20.75 39.07
CA PRO A 205 -28.49 20.20 40.30
C PRO A 205 -29.37 20.56 41.50
N SER A 206 -29.66 19.56 42.35
CA SER A 206 -30.35 19.71 43.64
C SER A 206 -29.55 20.57 44.62
N PRO A 207 -30.19 21.43 45.44
CA PRO A 207 -29.55 22.02 46.60
C PRO A 207 -29.69 21.11 47.83
N SER A 208 -28.62 21.02 48.60
CA SER A 208 -28.54 20.34 49.90
C SER A 208 -29.36 21.05 50.97
N ALA A 209 -30.09 20.26 51.78
CA ALA A 209 -30.18 20.34 53.24
C ALA A 209 -30.84 19.07 53.77
#